data_AF-A0A7V4ZFC2-F1
#
_entry.id   AF-A0A7V4ZFC2-F1
#
_cell.length_a   1.000
_cell.length_b   1.000
_cell.length_c   1.000
_cell.angle_alpha   90.00
_cell.angle_beta   90.00
_cell.angle_gamma   90.00
#
_symmetry.space_group_name_H-M   'P 1'
#
loop_
_entity.id
_entity.type
_entity.pdbx_description
1 polymer ?
#
loop_
_entity_poly.entity_id
_entity_poly.type
_entity_poly.pdbx_seq_one_letter_code
_entity_poly.pdbx_strand_id
1 'polypeptide(L)'
;MARIAVVTDSAACIPEDLRRQYNIHVVPFELVWNGQSYHDGVDITPTEVYRRLRELREENSWPTTSQPALGTFANLYAELSTQADGIVSIHVPDELSGTLHTARLAAEQAATVESPEYLRRGGRIGEAAAMLGARLRIHPILYLAEGRVKVAGVTRNRRQALERILNLMEERVGRRPMCAAVFH
;
A
#
# COMPACT_ATOMS: atom_id res chain seq x y z
N MET A 1 -22.17 -5.09 21.96
CA MET A 1 -21.08 -4.22 21.45
C MET A 1 -21.26 -4.12 19.95
N ALA A 2 -21.05 -2.94 19.36
CA ALA A 2 -21.08 -2.78 17.91
C ALA A 2 -19.96 -3.60 17.26
N ARG A 3 -20.27 -4.29 16.16
CA ARG A 3 -19.32 -5.07 15.37
C ARG A 3 -18.71 -4.15 14.31
N ILE A 4 -17.41 -3.91 14.38
CA ILE A 4 -16.68 -3.06 13.43
C ILE A 4 -15.88 -3.93 12.49
N ALA A 5 -16.06 -3.74 11.18
CA ALA A 5 -15.19 -4.32 10.16
C ALA A 5 -13.98 -3.40 9.92
N VAL A 6 -12.80 -3.99 9.77
CA VAL A 6 -11.56 -3.26 9.47
C VAL A 6 -11.15 -3.55 8.04
N VAL A 7 -10.96 -2.51 7.25
CA VAL A 7 -10.53 -2.59 5.86
C VAL A 7 -9.18 -1.87 5.71
N THR A 8 -8.28 -2.45 4.93
CA THR A 8 -7.02 -1.82 4.53
C THR A 8 -6.64 -2.24 3.10
N ASP A 9 -5.50 -1.80 2.59
CA ASP A 9 -4.96 -2.19 1.29
C ASP A 9 -3.70 -3.06 1.42
N SER A 10 -3.28 -3.70 0.33
CA SER A 10 -2.16 -4.65 0.39
C SER A 10 -0.81 -4.00 0.73
N ALA A 11 -0.67 -2.67 0.62
CA ALA A 11 0.55 -1.98 1.06
C ALA A 11 0.71 -1.96 2.59
N ALA A 12 -0.34 -2.30 3.35
CA ALA A 12 -0.24 -2.51 4.80
C ALA A 12 0.59 -3.75 5.17
N CYS A 13 0.79 -4.69 4.24
CA CYS A 13 1.60 -5.89 4.42
C CYS A 13 1.24 -6.71 5.68
N ILE A 14 -0.05 -6.77 6.03
CA ILE A 14 -0.52 -7.49 7.22
C ILE A 14 -0.44 -9.01 7.00
N PRO A 15 0.25 -9.77 7.88
CA PRO A 15 0.31 -11.23 7.81
C PRO A 15 -1.08 -11.90 7.81
N GLU A 16 -1.20 -13.02 7.09
CA GLU A 16 -2.48 -13.75 6.93
C GLU A 16 -3.09 -14.21 8.26
N ASP A 17 -2.26 -14.66 9.20
CA ASP A 17 -2.70 -15.08 10.54
C ASP A 17 -3.33 -13.92 11.32
N LEU A 18 -2.74 -12.72 11.27
CA LEU A 18 -3.30 -11.53 11.90
C LEU A 18 -4.57 -11.06 11.18
N ARG A 19 -4.61 -11.16 9.85
CA ARG A 19 -5.82 -10.84 9.07
C ARG A 19 -6.99 -11.70 9.50
N ARG A 20 -6.78 -13.02 9.63
CA ARG A 20 -7.81 -13.96 10.11
C ARG A 20 -8.18 -13.73 11.57
N GLN A 21 -7.20 -13.56 12.44
CA GLN A 21 -7.42 -13.37 13.87
C GLN A 21 -8.27 -12.14 14.18
N TYR A 22 -8.02 -11.04 13.46
CA TYR A 22 -8.68 -9.75 13.71
C TYR A 22 -9.77 -9.41 12.69
N ASN A 23 -10.11 -10.34 11.79
CA ASN A 23 -11.06 -10.13 10.70
C ASN A 23 -10.78 -8.84 9.90
N ILE A 24 -9.53 -8.69 9.46
CA ILE A 24 -9.06 -7.55 8.67
C ILE A 24 -9.21 -7.90 7.19
N HIS A 25 -9.99 -7.10 6.48
CA HIS A 25 -10.20 -7.23 5.05
C HIS A 25 -9.14 -6.40 4.29
N VAL A 26 -8.49 -7.00 3.30
CA VAL A 26 -7.43 -6.34 2.52
C VAL A 26 -7.86 -6.23 1.07
N VAL A 27 -7.84 -5.01 0.56
CA VAL A 27 -8.08 -4.68 -0.85
C VAL A 27 -6.74 -4.75 -1.59
N PRO A 28 -6.57 -5.64 -2.57
CA PRO A 28 -5.28 -5.80 -3.26
C PRO A 28 -5.02 -4.65 -4.23
N PHE A 29 -3.77 -4.17 -4.26
CA PHE A 29 -3.27 -3.38 -5.38
C PHE A 29 -3.22 -4.21 -6.67
N GLU A 30 -3.35 -3.55 -7.81
CA GLU A 30 -3.13 -4.17 -9.12
C GLU A 30 -1.68 -3.94 -9.56
N LEU A 31 -1.00 -5.01 -9.93
CA LEU A 31 0.32 -5.01 -10.55
C LEU A 31 0.16 -5.31 -12.03
N VAL A 32 0.54 -4.36 -12.89
CA VAL A 32 0.52 -4.52 -14.34
C VAL A 32 1.91 -4.87 -14.83
N TRP A 33 2.07 -6.03 -15.45
CA TRP A 33 3.34 -6.54 -15.93
C TRP A 33 3.17 -7.17 -17.31
N ASN A 34 3.89 -6.68 -18.32
CA ASN A 34 3.82 -7.17 -19.70
C ASN A 34 2.38 -7.22 -20.28
N GLY A 35 1.57 -6.20 -19.94
CA GLY A 35 0.17 -6.10 -20.38
C GLY A 35 -0.81 -7.01 -19.63
N GLN A 36 -0.34 -7.77 -18.63
CA GLN A 36 -1.19 -8.56 -17.75
C GLN A 36 -1.34 -7.88 -16.39
N SER A 37 -2.55 -7.92 -15.82
CA SER A 37 -2.82 -7.42 -14.46
C SER A 37 -2.87 -8.58 -13.47
N TYR A 38 -2.29 -8.35 -12.29
CA TYR A 38 -2.25 -9.30 -11.18
C TYR A 38 -2.69 -8.57 -9.90
N HIS A 39 -3.50 -9.21 -9.06
CA HIS A 39 -3.83 -8.70 -7.74
C HIS A 39 -2.75 -9.09 -6.73
N ASP A 40 -2.17 -8.10 -6.04
CA ASP A 40 -1.12 -8.28 -5.05
C ASP A 40 -1.57 -9.16 -3.87
N GLY A 41 -0.81 -10.22 -3.60
CA GLY A 41 -1.12 -11.21 -2.56
C GLY A 41 -2.23 -12.20 -2.92
N VAL A 42 -2.83 -12.08 -4.11
CA VAL A 42 -3.91 -12.96 -4.60
C VAL A 42 -3.45 -13.74 -5.84
N ASP A 43 -3.19 -13.05 -6.94
CA ASP A 43 -2.74 -13.67 -8.20
C ASP A 43 -1.22 -13.78 -8.28
N ILE A 44 -0.52 -12.90 -7.55
CA ILE A 44 0.94 -12.85 -7.53
C ILE A 44 1.43 -12.66 -6.11
N THR A 45 2.55 -13.32 -5.79
CA THR A 45 3.18 -13.23 -4.47
C THR A 45 4.42 -12.34 -4.53
N PRO A 46 4.84 -11.72 -3.41
CA PRO A 46 6.09 -10.97 -3.36
C PRO A 46 7.30 -11.80 -3.83
N THR A 47 7.38 -13.08 -3.43
CA THR A 47 8.44 -14.01 -3.86
C THR A 47 8.49 -14.14 -5.38
N GLU A 48 7.34 -14.30 -6.01
CA GLU A 48 7.22 -14.40 -7.46
C GLU A 48 7.62 -13.10 -8.16
N VAL A 49 7.18 -11.95 -7.64
CA VAL A 49 7.59 -10.62 -8.13
C VAL A 49 9.11 -10.48 -8.11
N TYR A 50 9.75 -10.72 -6.95
CA TYR A 50 11.20 -10.57 -6.83
C TYR A 50 11.97 -11.58 -7.68
N ARG A 51 11.45 -12.79 -7.86
CA ARG A 51 12.04 -13.79 -8.76
C ARG A 51 12.04 -13.28 -10.20
N ARG A 52 10.90 -12.81 -10.70
CA ARG A 52 10.77 -12.22 -12.04
C ARG A 52 11.65 -10.99 -12.21
N LEU A 53 11.70 -10.08 -11.23
CA LEU A 53 12.56 -8.89 -11.26
C LEU A 53 14.06 -9.24 -11.39
N ARG A 54 14.53 -10.29 -10.73
CA ARG A 54 15.93 -10.75 -10.86
C ARG A 54 16.25 -11.34 -12.23
N GLU A 55 15.25 -11.87 -12.91
CA GLU A 55 15.37 -12.48 -14.24
C GLU A 55 15.21 -11.46 -15.37
N LEU A 56 14.74 -10.23 -15.07
CA LEU A 56 14.59 -9.16 -16.05
C LEU A 56 15.92 -8.75 -16.67
N ARG A 57 15.95 -8.72 -18.01
CA ARG A 57 17.10 -8.25 -18.80
C ARG A 57 16.81 -6.99 -19.61
N GLU A 58 15.52 -6.66 -19.81
CA GLU A 58 15.08 -5.53 -20.64
C GLU A 58 14.32 -4.50 -19.80
N GLU A 59 14.59 -3.21 -20.08
CA GLU A 59 14.05 -2.07 -19.34
C GLU A 59 12.58 -1.75 -19.67
N ASN A 60 12.02 -2.32 -20.74
CA ASN A 60 10.58 -2.14 -21.05
C ASN A 60 9.67 -3.16 -20.34
N SER A 61 10.24 -4.05 -19.52
CA SER A 61 9.53 -5.12 -18.83
C SER A 61 9.40 -4.88 -17.33
N TRP A 62 9.57 -3.65 -16.85
CA TRP A 62 9.31 -3.35 -15.43
C TRP A 62 7.81 -3.33 -15.15
N PRO A 63 7.37 -3.88 -14.01
CA PRO A 63 5.98 -3.78 -13.61
C PRO A 63 5.64 -2.34 -13.21
N THR A 64 4.37 -1.99 -13.37
CA THR A 64 3.77 -0.80 -12.77
C THR A 64 2.67 -1.23 -11.80
N THR A 65 2.35 -0.35 -10.86
CA THR A 65 1.25 -0.55 -9.92
C THR A 65 0.12 0.42 -10.22
N SER A 66 -1.12 -0.04 -10.15
CA SER A 66 -2.33 0.78 -10.14
C SER A 66 -3.08 0.63 -8.82
N GLN A 67 -3.71 1.73 -8.39
CA GLN A 67 -4.62 1.71 -7.24
C GLN A 67 -5.78 0.72 -7.46
N PRO A 68 -6.37 0.18 -6.38
CA PRO A 68 -7.55 -0.66 -6.53
C PRO A 68 -8.71 0.10 -7.17
N ALA A 69 -9.53 -0.61 -7.95
CA ALA A 69 -10.68 -0.01 -8.59
C ALA A 69 -11.76 0.41 -7.57
N LEU A 70 -12.53 1.45 -7.92
CA LEU A 70 -13.67 1.94 -7.13
C LEU A 70 -14.67 0.83 -6.82
N GLY A 71 -15.00 0.00 -7.81
CA GLY A 71 -15.94 -1.12 -7.66
C GLY A 71 -15.47 -2.17 -6.65
N THR A 72 -14.16 -2.38 -6.51
CA THR A 72 -13.59 -3.31 -5.53
C THR A 72 -13.92 -2.85 -4.11
N PHE A 73 -13.73 -1.56 -3.81
CA PHE A 73 -14.11 -0.97 -2.54
C PHE A 73 -15.63 -0.96 -2.33
N ALA A 74 -16.39 -0.52 -3.33
CA ALA A 74 -17.84 -0.40 -3.22
C ALA A 74 -18.51 -1.76 -2.93
N ASN A 75 -18.09 -2.82 -3.63
CA ASN A 75 -18.60 -4.18 -3.39
C ASN A 75 -18.24 -4.67 -1.99
N LEU A 76 -16.99 -4.47 -1.54
CA LEU A 76 -16.57 -4.87 -0.21
C LEU A 76 -17.34 -4.12 0.88
N TYR A 77 -17.54 -2.80 0.75
CA TYR A 77 -18.31 -2.04 1.72
C TYR A 77 -19.79 -2.42 1.76
N ALA A 78 -20.38 -2.70 0.60
CA ALA A 78 -21.76 -3.20 0.51
C ALA A 78 -21.91 -4.58 1.16
N GLU A 79 -20.92 -5.46 1.00
CA GLU A 79 -20.90 -6.75 1.69
C GLU A 79 -20.78 -6.57 3.21
N LEU A 80 -19.79 -5.79 3.65
CA LEU A 80 -19.50 -5.59 5.07
C LEU A 80 -20.61 -4.85 5.82
N SER A 81 -21.34 -3.95 5.15
CA SER A 81 -22.47 -3.25 5.77
C SER A 81 -23.63 -4.18 6.14
N THR A 82 -23.73 -5.36 5.51
CA THR A 82 -24.70 -6.40 5.92
C THR A 82 -24.24 -7.20 7.15
N GLN A 83 -22.95 -7.14 7.48
CA GLN A 83 -22.32 -7.99 8.49
C GLN A 83 -21.81 -7.22 9.71
N ALA A 84 -21.63 -5.90 9.61
CA ALA A 84 -21.04 -5.04 10.62
C ALA A 84 -21.85 -3.75 10.81
N ASP A 85 -21.85 -3.23 12.05
CA ASP A 85 -22.52 -1.98 12.41
C ASP A 85 -21.73 -0.74 11.94
N GLY A 86 -20.47 -0.93 11.53
CA GLY A 86 -19.61 0.13 11.01
C GLY A 86 -18.33 -0.41 10.37
N ILE A 87 -17.72 0.40 9.51
CA ILE A 87 -16.49 0.08 8.80
C ILE A 87 -15.43 1.12 9.13
N VAL A 88 -14.24 0.66 9.51
CA VAL A 88 -13.03 1.50 9.64
C VAL A 88 -12.08 1.13 8.51
N SER A 89 -11.88 2.07 7.59
CA SER A 89 -11.02 1.87 6.41
C SER A 89 -9.73 2.68 6.53
N ILE A 90 -8.58 2.00 6.54
CA ILE A 90 -7.25 2.59 6.77
C ILE A 90 -6.37 2.27 5.56
N HIS A 91 -5.87 3.30 4.88
CA HIS A 91 -5.18 3.14 3.60
C HIS A 91 -3.83 3.85 3.56
N VAL A 92 -3.03 3.47 2.55
CA VAL A 92 -1.86 4.22 2.16
C VAL A 92 -2.21 5.71 1.92
N PRO A 93 -1.37 6.67 2.32
CA PRO A 93 -1.63 8.10 2.16
C PRO A 93 -1.91 8.54 0.72
N ASP A 94 -2.71 9.60 0.57
CA ASP A 94 -3.08 10.20 -0.71
C ASP A 94 -1.84 10.63 -1.54
N GLU A 95 -0.74 11.03 -0.88
CA GLU A 95 0.52 11.41 -1.54
C GLU A 95 1.24 10.23 -2.21
N LEU A 96 0.97 9.01 -1.79
CA LEU A 96 1.56 7.79 -2.35
C LEU A 96 0.64 7.13 -3.38
N SER A 97 -0.67 7.28 -3.22
CA SER A 97 -1.67 6.64 -4.07
C SER A 97 -3.05 7.29 -3.94
N GLY A 98 -3.84 7.33 -5.02
CA GLY A 98 -5.26 7.71 -4.97
C GLY A 98 -6.19 6.68 -4.31
N THR A 99 -5.64 5.70 -3.58
CA THR A 99 -6.40 4.62 -2.92
C THR A 99 -7.32 5.16 -1.82
N LEU A 100 -6.83 6.05 -0.95
CA LEU A 100 -7.65 6.64 0.11
C LEU A 100 -8.79 7.48 -0.48
N HIS A 101 -8.52 8.27 -1.53
CA HIS A 101 -9.57 8.95 -2.28
C HIS A 101 -10.62 8.00 -2.88
N THR A 102 -10.19 6.90 -3.51
CA THR A 102 -11.09 5.89 -4.09
C THR A 102 -11.96 5.21 -3.02
N ALA A 103 -11.36 4.89 -1.88
CA ALA A 103 -12.06 4.35 -0.72
C ALA A 103 -13.12 5.33 -0.20
N ARG A 104 -12.85 6.64 -0.15
CA ARG A 104 -13.85 7.65 0.25
C ARG A 104 -15.02 7.72 -0.72
N LEU A 105 -14.74 7.76 -2.03
CA LEU A 105 -15.79 7.76 -3.06
C LEU A 105 -16.68 6.52 -2.97
N ALA A 106 -16.10 5.34 -2.74
CA ALA A 106 -16.86 4.11 -2.56
C ALA A 106 -17.75 4.13 -1.30
N ALA A 107 -17.26 4.73 -0.20
CA ALA A 107 -18.05 4.88 1.01
C ALA A 107 -19.24 5.84 0.81
N GLU A 108 -19.05 6.94 0.08
CA GLU A 108 -20.13 7.84 -0.31
C GLU A 108 -21.18 7.13 -1.18
N GLN A 109 -20.74 6.31 -2.14
CA GLN A 109 -21.63 5.50 -2.98
C GLN A 109 -22.43 4.47 -2.15
N ALA A 110 -21.76 3.77 -1.24
CA ALA A 110 -22.41 2.80 -0.35
C ALA A 110 -23.42 3.47 0.61
N ALA A 111 -23.22 4.74 0.94
CA ALA A 111 -24.14 5.52 1.76
C ALA A 111 -25.33 6.09 0.98
N THR A 112 -25.26 6.18 -0.36
CA THR A 112 -26.26 6.91 -1.17
C THR A 112 -27.19 6.05 -2.02
N VAL A 113 -26.90 4.77 -2.31
CA VAL A 113 -27.76 4.00 -3.26
C VAL A 113 -27.81 2.50 -2.97
N GLU A 114 -29.02 1.93 -3.06
CA GLU A 114 -29.31 0.53 -3.39
C GLU A 114 -28.69 0.12 -4.76
N SER A 115 -27.36 0.06 -4.88
CA SER A 115 -26.61 -0.55 -6.01
C SER A 115 -26.86 0.06 -7.43
N PRO A 116 -26.10 -0.31 -8.48
CA PRO A 116 -24.99 0.54 -8.91
C PRO A 116 -24.92 0.75 -10.44
N GLU A 117 -24.58 1.96 -10.90
CA GLU A 117 -23.83 2.15 -12.15
C GLU A 117 -22.98 3.43 -12.07
N TYR A 118 -21.80 3.38 -12.70
CA TYR A 118 -21.01 4.46 -13.32
C TYR A 118 -19.51 4.60 -12.93
N LEU A 119 -18.71 4.45 -14.00
CA LEU A 119 -17.43 5.07 -14.43
C LEU A 119 -16.19 4.95 -13.52
N ARG A 120 -15.05 4.38 -13.94
CA ARG A 120 -14.21 4.55 -15.17
C ARG A 120 -13.80 6.00 -15.47
N ARG A 121 -12.73 6.47 -14.82
CA ARG A 121 -11.53 7.14 -15.40
C ARG A 121 -10.73 7.81 -14.28
N GLY A 122 -9.44 7.50 -14.19
CA GLY A 122 -8.56 8.13 -13.22
C GLY A 122 -7.09 7.86 -13.52
N GLY A 123 -6.65 8.14 -14.76
CA GLY A 123 -5.23 8.19 -15.06
C GLY A 123 -4.59 9.36 -14.33
N ARG A 124 -3.57 9.08 -13.51
CA ARG A 124 -2.35 9.86 -13.24
C ARG A 124 -1.69 9.35 -11.94
N ILE A 125 -0.51 8.73 -12.09
CA ILE A 125 0.52 8.73 -11.04
C ILE A 125 1.68 9.56 -11.60
N GLY A 126 1.87 10.73 -11.01
CA GLY A 126 3.13 11.46 -10.92
C GLY A 126 3.09 12.08 -9.54
N GLU A 127 4.02 11.81 -8.62
CA GLU A 127 5.34 12.41 -8.63
C GLU A 127 6.28 11.70 -7.62
N ALA A 128 6.61 10.42 -7.84
CA ALA A 128 7.69 9.74 -7.09
C ALA A 128 8.81 9.17 -7.98
N ALA A 129 8.69 9.32 -9.30
CA ALA A 129 9.68 8.85 -10.28
C ALA A 129 10.84 9.84 -10.55
N ALA A 130 10.84 11.03 -9.95
CA ALA A 130 11.77 12.10 -10.31
C ALA A 130 13.12 12.12 -9.54
N MET A 131 13.35 11.23 -8.57
CA MET A 131 14.61 11.20 -7.80
C MET A 131 15.61 10.12 -8.21
N LEU A 132 15.31 9.25 -9.19
CA LEU A 132 16.26 8.25 -9.70
C LEU A 132 16.94 8.71 -11.00
N GLY A 133 17.29 9.99 -11.06
CA GLY A 133 18.20 10.54 -12.06
C GLY A 133 19.62 10.60 -11.50
N ALA A 134 20.55 9.96 -12.23
CA ALA A 134 22.01 10.04 -12.09
C ALA A 134 22.69 9.15 -11.05
N ARG A 135 23.18 7.98 -11.51
CA ARG A 135 24.60 7.55 -11.44
C ARG A 135 25.37 7.87 -10.14
N LEU A 136 24.76 7.72 -8.97
CA LEU A 136 25.38 7.92 -7.66
C LEU A 136 25.12 6.68 -6.78
N ARG A 137 26.20 6.06 -6.28
CA ARG A 137 26.17 4.94 -5.32
C ARG A 137 25.72 5.42 -3.92
N ILE A 138 24.52 5.97 -3.81
CA ILE A 138 23.95 6.50 -2.56
C ILE A 138 22.60 5.83 -2.26
N HIS A 139 22.40 5.45 -1.00
CA HIS A 139 21.19 4.78 -0.52
C HIS A 139 20.38 5.79 0.32
N PRO A 140 19.28 6.34 -0.22
CA PRO A 140 18.42 7.25 0.54
C PRO A 140 17.67 6.49 1.65
N ILE A 141 17.47 7.13 2.79
CA ILE A 141 16.58 6.67 3.86
C ILE A 141 15.35 7.54 3.83
N LEU A 142 14.19 6.92 3.62
CA LEU A 142 12.90 7.61 3.55
C LEU A 142 12.09 7.28 4.80
N TYR A 143 11.20 8.19 5.20
CA TYR A 143 10.23 7.95 6.25
C TYR A 143 8.90 8.64 5.92
N LEU A 144 7.82 8.13 6.52
CA LEU A 144 6.51 8.76 6.45
C LEU A 144 6.30 9.66 7.68
N ALA A 145 5.84 10.89 7.45
CA ALA A 145 5.36 11.77 8.51
C ALA A 145 4.26 12.67 7.96
N GLU A 146 3.15 12.76 8.70
CA GLU A 146 1.97 13.57 8.32
C GLU A 146 1.44 13.19 6.92
N GLY A 147 1.40 11.88 6.62
CA GLY A 147 0.99 11.36 5.30
C GLY A 147 2.04 11.50 4.20
N ARG A 148 3.15 12.20 4.45
CA ARG A 148 4.13 12.55 3.41
C ARG A 148 5.42 11.75 3.50
N VAL A 149 5.95 11.34 2.35
CA VAL A 149 7.30 10.78 2.25
C VAL A 149 8.31 11.90 2.43
N LYS A 150 9.21 11.74 3.40
CA LYS A 150 10.28 12.69 3.72
C LYS A 150 11.63 11.95 3.69
N VAL A 151 12.71 12.67 3.37
CA VAL A 151 14.07 12.13 3.33
C VAL A 151 14.73 12.28 4.70
N ALA A 152 15.10 11.15 5.33
CA ALA A 152 15.79 11.08 6.62
C ALA A 152 17.33 11.22 6.51
N GLY A 153 17.85 11.07 5.29
CA GLY A 153 19.26 11.20 4.97
C GLY A 153 19.66 10.35 3.76
N VAL A 154 20.92 10.47 3.36
CA VAL A 154 21.55 9.62 2.35
C VAL A 154 22.75 8.91 2.96
N THR A 155 22.91 7.63 2.62
CA THR A 155 24.02 6.80 3.13
C THR A 155 24.81 6.20 2.00
N ARG A 156 26.06 5.79 2.26
CA ARG A 156 26.96 5.25 1.22
C ARG A 156 26.91 3.73 1.11
N ASN A 157 26.42 3.04 2.15
CA ASN A 157 26.34 1.58 2.19
C ASN A 157 25.24 1.10 3.15
N ARG A 158 24.86 -0.18 3.01
CA ARG A 158 23.79 -0.83 3.79
C ARG A 158 24.00 -0.76 5.30
N ARG A 159 25.24 -0.87 5.79
CA ARG A 159 25.54 -0.81 7.23
C ARG A 159 25.17 0.56 7.80
N GLN A 160 25.59 1.63 7.15
CA GLN A 160 25.24 2.99 7.54
C GLN A 160 23.72 3.24 7.47
N ALA A 161 23.04 2.68 6.47
CA ALA A 161 21.59 2.77 6.36
C ALA A 161 20.87 2.15 7.56
N LEU A 162 21.28 0.94 7.96
CA LEU A 162 20.70 0.23 9.11
C LEU A 162 20.97 0.96 10.43
N GLU A 163 22.21 1.39 10.68
CA GLU A 163 22.56 2.17 11.88
C GLU A 163 21.70 3.43 11.98
N ARG A 164 21.49 4.15 10.86
CA ARG A 164 20.65 5.35 10.85
C ARG A 164 19.17 5.05 11.07
N ILE A 165 18.62 3.96 10.51
CA ILE A 165 17.23 3.54 10.77
C ILE A 165 17.03 3.26 12.27
N LEU A 166 17.95 2.50 12.88
CA LEU A 166 17.88 2.17 14.31
C LEU A 166 17.94 3.42 15.19
N ASN A 167 18.86 4.36 14.89
CA ASN A 167 18.94 5.62 15.62
C ASN A 167 17.63 6.44 15.49
N LEU A 168 17.03 6.50 14.29
CA LEU A 168 15.74 7.19 14.10
C LEU A 168 14.59 6.53 14.86
N MET A 169 14.60 5.20 14.99
CA MET A 169 13.61 4.48 15.81
C MET A 169 13.78 4.81 17.29
N GLU A 170 15.02 4.83 17.79
CA GLU A 170 15.33 5.20 19.18
C GLU A 170 14.94 6.67 19.47
N GLU A 171 15.28 7.60 18.57
CA GLU A 171 14.91 9.02 18.70
C GLU A 171 13.39 9.23 18.82
N ARG A 172 12.58 8.46 18.09
CA ARG A 172 11.11 8.63 18.06
C ARG A 172 10.37 7.90 19.17
N VAL A 173 10.77 6.66 19.44
CA VAL A 173 10.01 5.78 20.34
C VAL A 173 10.63 5.74 21.73
N GLY A 174 11.92 6.04 21.85
CA GLY A 174 12.69 5.89 23.08
C GLY A 174 12.81 4.42 23.47
N ARG A 175 12.88 4.14 24.77
CA ARG A 175 12.98 2.77 25.33
C ARG A 175 11.62 2.11 25.57
N ARG A 176 10.54 2.65 25.00
CA ARG A 176 9.19 2.11 25.20
C ARG A 176 9.01 0.83 24.39
N PRO A 177 8.31 -0.19 24.92
CA PRO A 177 7.90 -1.34 24.12
C PRO A 177 7.14 -0.89 22.88
N MET A 178 7.48 -1.45 21.72
CA MET A 178 6.82 -1.17 20.44
C MET A 178 6.66 -2.44 19.63
N CYS A 179 5.61 -2.50 18.81
CA CYS A 179 5.53 -3.47 17.73
C CYS A 179 6.30 -2.92 16.54
N ALA A 180 7.34 -3.64 16.10
CA ALA A 180 8.12 -3.30 14.91
C ALA A 180 7.95 -4.38 13.85
N ALA A 181 7.80 -3.97 12.59
CA ALA A 181 7.81 -4.84 11.43
C ALA A 181 9.00 -4.45 10.54
N VAL A 182 9.73 -5.45 10.04
CA VAL A 182 10.87 -5.25 9.13
C VAL A 182 10.55 -5.98 7.83
N PHE A 183 10.58 -5.23 6.73
CA PHE A 183 10.36 -5.73 5.37
C PHE A 183 11.71 -5.70 4.60
N HIS A 184 11.99 -6.69 3.75
CA HIS A 184 13.28 -6.83 3.05
C HIS A 184 13.15 -7.25 1.59
#